data_AF-A0A8T4E3J4-F1
#
_entry.id   AF-A0A8T4E3J4-F1
#
_cell.length_a   1.000
_cell.length_b   1.000
_cell.length_c   1.000
_cell.angle_alpha   90.00
_cell.angle_beta   90.00
_cell.angle_gamma   90.00
#
_symmetry.space_group_name_H-M   'P 1'
#
loop_
_entity.id
_entity.type
_entity.pdbx_description
1 polymer ?
#
loop_
_entity_poly.entity_id
_entity_poly.type
_entity_poly.pdbx_seq_one_letter_code
_entity_poly.pdbx_strand_id
1 'polypeptide(L)'
;MRGDETVIALLISLTIVLILVASAAAISGKSFGDGGVYDKYSKPLFYGESVTKVGAKKYLDKNNALLKEVTAIFSPNGNPLGPMCSRWYNDCGGTSSPWNNKPCYEESDFDEGVSYLCRDSRSSDVRSQIASAWSSKADFKSLNEDEQYNLMRNACELDLLDRIYSSSDWCSGQ
;
A
#
# COMPACT_ATOMS: atom_id res chain seq x y z
N MET A 1 -36.56 -33.19 -37.91
CA MET A 1 -36.15 -33.16 -36.49
C MET A 1 -34.64 -32.89 -36.36
N ARG A 2 -34.11 -31.83 -36.98
CA ARG A 2 -32.66 -31.48 -36.94
C ARG A 2 -32.40 -30.01 -36.56
N GLY A 3 -33.45 -29.19 -36.58
CA GLY A 3 -33.41 -27.76 -36.21
C GLY A 3 -33.58 -27.53 -34.70
N ASP A 4 -34.37 -28.36 -34.02
CA ASP A 4 -34.64 -28.15 -32.58
C ASP A 4 -33.41 -28.47 -31.71
N GLU A 5 -32.66 -29.51 -32.04
CA GLU A 5 -31.43 -29.88 -31.33
C GLU A 5 -30.33 -28.83 -31.47
N THR A 6 -30.22 -28.19 -32.65
CA THR A 6 -29.25 -27.12 -32.89
C THR A 6 -29.63 -25.83 -32.18
N VAL A 7 -30.93 -25.50 -32.11
CA VAL A 7 -31.42 -24.35 -31.35
C VAL A 7 -31.24 -24.55 -29.84
N ILE A 8 -31.51 -25.76 -29.32
CA ILE A 8 -31.32 -26.09 -27.91
C ILE A 8 -29.84 -26.01 -27.52
N ALA A 9 -28.93 -26.54 -28.35
CA ALA A 9 -27.49 -26.47 -28.11
C ALA A 9 -26.96 -25.02 -28.09
N LEU A 10 -27.51 -24.16 -28.96
CA LEU A 10 -27.19 -22.73 -29.00
C LEU A 10 -27.65 -22.01 -27.73
N LEU A 11 -28.87 -22.30 -27.26
CA LEU A 11 -29.42 -21.70 -26.05
C LEU A 11 -28.64 -22.12 -24.79
N ILE A 12 -28.25 -23.39 -24.69
CA ILE A 12 -27.42 -23.88 -23.58
C ILE A 12 -26.05 -23.21 -23.60
N SER A 13 -25.41 -23.11 -24.76
CA SER A 13 -24.11 -22.46 -24.91
C SER A 13 -24.16 -20.98 -24.53
N LEU A 14 -25.21 -20.27 -24.96
CA LEU A 14 -25.42 -18.86 -24.61
C LEU A 14 -25.62 -18.69 -23.09
N THR A 15 -26.36 -19.60 -22.47
CA THR A 15 -26.62 -19.58 -21.03
C THR A 15 -25.35 -19.83 -20.22
N ILE A 16 -24.51 -20.79 -20.64
CA ILE A 16 -23.22 -21.06 -20.00
C ILE A 16 -22.28 -19.84 -20.12
N VAL A 17 -22.24 -19.19 -21.28
CA VAL A 17 -21.43 -17.96 -21.48
C VAL A 17 -21.93 -16.83 -20.58
N LEU A 18 -23.25 -16.64 -20.46
CA LEU A 18 -23.82 -15.63 -19.57
C LEU A 18 -23.49 -15.91 -18.10
N ILE A 19 -23.52 -17.19 -17.67
CA ILE A 19 -23.11 -17.59 -16.32
C ILE A 19 -21.61 -17.33 -16.09
N LEU A 20 -20.76 -17.62 -17.07
CA LEU A 20 -19.32 -17.36 -16.99
C LEU A 20 -18.99 -15.86 -16.93
N VAL A 21 -19.70 -15.03 -17.70
CA VAL A 21 -19.55 -13.56 -17.65
C VAL A 21 -20.06 -13.01 -16.31
N ALA A 22 -21.20 -13.51 -15.81
CA ALA A 22 -21.74 -13.11 -14.51
C ALA A 22 -20.83 -13.54 -13.35
N SER A 23 -20.17 -14.69 -13.44
CA SER A 23 -19.22 -15.15 -12.41
C SER A 23 -17.87 -14.43 -12.48
N ALA A 24 -17.38 -14.06 -13.67
CA ALA A 24 -16.24 -13.16 -13.80
C ALA A 24 -16.53 -11.75 -13.23
N ALA A 25 -17.75 -11.25 -13.41
CA ALA A 25 -18.23 -10.00 -12.80
C ALA A 25 -18.44 -10.13 -11.27
N ALA A 26 -18.87 -11.29 -10.77
CA ALA A 26 -19.05 -11.54 -9.34
C ALA A 26 -17.71 -11.69 -8.59
N ILE A 27 -16.66 -12.20 -9.24
CA ILE A 27 -15.31 -12.27 -8.67
C ILE A 27 -14.65 -10.88 -8.62
N SER A 28 -14.98 -10.00 -9.57
CA SER A 28 -14.56 -8.58 -9.54
C SER A 28 -15.49 -7.69 -8.68
N GLY A 29 -16.61 -8.23 -8.22
CA GLY A 29 -17.66 -7.53 -7.49
C GLY A 29 -17.72 -7.81 -5.99
N LYS A 30 -16.63 -8.27 -5.35
CA LYS A 30 -16.49 -8.11 -3.89
C LYS A 30 -16.29 -6.62 -3.61
N SER A 31 -17.41 -5.90 -3.64
CA SER A 31 -17.61 -4.62 -2.99
C SER A 31 -17.29 -4.81 -1.52
N PHE A 32 -16.03 -4.53 -1.16
CA PHE A 32 -15.65 -4.19 0.19
C PHE A 32 -16.26 -2.80 0.45
N GLY A 33 -17.27 -2.75 1.32
CA GLY A 33 -18.23 -1.65 1.39
C GLY A 33 -17.63 -0.25 1.56
N ASP A 34 -18.29 0.72 0.91
CA ASP A 34 -18.36 2.17 1.17
C ASP A 34 -17.10 2.95 1.61
N GLY A 35 -15.92 2.40 1.37
CA GLY A 35 -14.68 3.14 1.42
C GLY A 35 -13.58 2.30 0.81
N GLY A 36 -12.96 2.78 -0.27
CA GLY A 36 -11.88 2.07 -0.95
C GLY A 36 -10.69 1.84 -0.01
N VAL A 37 -9.67 1.12 -0.49
CA VAL A 37 -8.38 0.97 0.22
C VAL A 37 -7.86 2.35 0.65
N TYR A 38 -8.03 3.37 -0.19
CA TYR A 38 -7.57 4.72 0.09
C TYR A 38 -8.38 5.43 1.18
N ASP A 39 -9.70 5.29 1.24
CA ASP A 39 -10.52 5.91 2.30
C ASP A 39 -10.20 5.34 3.68
N LYS A 40 -9.84 4.06 3.74
CA LYS A 40 -9.45 3.39 4.99
C LYS A 40 -8.10 3.87 5.51
N TYR A 41 -7.19 4.28 4.61
CA TYR A 41 -5.80 4.59 4.92
C TYR A 41 -5.40 6.04 4.60
N SER A 42 -6.37 6.90 4.30
CA SER A 42 -6.22 8.35 4.18
C SER A 42 -6.00 9.00 5.55
N LYS A 43 -6.22 8.24 6.62
CA LYS A 43 -5.87 8.59 7.98
C LYS A 43 -4.51 7.97 8.36
N PRO A 44 -3.71 8.68 9.15
CA PRO A 44 -2.50 8.20 9.81
C PRO A 44 -2.66 6.82 10.44
N LEU A 45 -1.73 5.91 10.15
CA LEU A 45 -1.71 4.57 10.76
C LEU A 45 -1.06 4.55 12.15
N PHE A 46 -0.09 5.43 12.40
CA PHE A 46 0.65 5.48 13.65
C PHE A 46 0.80 6.91 14.17
N TYR A 47 0.61 7.08 15.49
CA TYR A 47 0.78 8.33 16.21
C TYR A 47 1.41 8.12 17.60
N GLY A 48 2.41 7.25 17.69
CA GLY A 48 3.18 7.05 18.92
C GLY A 48 2.76 5.85 19.77
N GLU A 49 2.14 4.82 19.19
CA GLU A 49 2.01 3.52 19.84
C GLU A 49 3.20 2.63 19.46
N SER A 50 3.93 2.15 20.47
CA SER A 50 5.00 1.16 20.31
C SER A 50 4.43 -0.12 19.70
N VAL A 51 5.02 -0.59 18.61
CA VAL A 51 4.63 -1.84 17.98
C VAL A 51 5.60 -2.91 18.47
N THR A 52 5.12 -4.03 19.00
CA THR A 52 6.04 -5.17 19.26
C THR A 52 6.32 -5.91 17.95
N LYS A 53 7.39 -6.70 17.85
CA LYS A 53 7.66 -7.56 16.66
C LYS A 53 6.45 -8.44 16.26
N VAL A 54 5.71 -8.96 17.23
CA VAL A 54 4.47 -9.74 16.98
C VAL A 54 3.34 -8.83 16.47
N GLY A 55 3.23 -7.62 17.02
CA GLY A 55 2.31 -6.59 16.54
C GLY A 55 2.60 -6.17 15.10
N ALA A 56 3.87 -6.02 14.75
CA ALA A 56 4.35 -5.65 13.43
C ALA A 56 3.86 -6.63 12.35
N LYS A 57 4.04 -7.93 12.59
CA LYS A 57 3.57 -8.96 11.66
C LYS A 57 2.07 -8.84 11.38
N LYS A 58 1.26 -8.75 12.44
CA LYS A 58 -0.20 -8.62 12.30
C LYS A 58 -0.58 -7.35 11.54
N TYR A 59 0.15 -6.26 11.77
CA TYR A 59 -0.03 -5.01 11.05
C TYR A 59 0.31 -5.13 9.57
N LEU A 60 1.45 -5.73 9.22
CA LEU A 60 1.83 -5.97 7.83
C LEU A 60 0.79 -6.85 7.12
N ASP A 61 0.38 -7.95 7.75
CA ASP A 61 -0.62 -8.86 7.17
C ASP A 61 -1.96 -8.13 6.90
N LYS A 62 -2.41 -7.25 7.81
CA LYS A 62 -3.64 -6.45 7.67
C LYS A 62 -3.54 -5.37 6.58
N ASN A 63 -2.35 -4.81 6.37
CA ASN A 63 -2.13 -3.63 5.53
C ASN A 63 -1.35 -3.92 4.23
N ASN A 64 -1.04 -5.19 3.94
CA ASN A 64 -0.29 -5.61 2.75
C ASN A 64 -0.90 -5.10 1.44
N ALA A 65 -2.24 -5.03 1.36
CA ALA A 65 -2.93 -4.48 0.20
C ALA A 65 -2.58 -3.01 -0.05
N LEU A 66 -2.52 -2.18 1.00
CA LEU A 66 -2.11 -0.78 0.88
C LEU A 66 -0.66 -0.68 0.42
N LEU A 67 0.25 -1.41 1.06
CA LEU A 67 1.68 -1.38 0.72
C LEU A 67 1.89 -1.72 -0.76
N LYS A 68 1.22 -2.78 -1.25
CA LYS A 68 1.29 -3.19 -2.67
C LYS A 68 0.73 -2.14 -3.62
N GLU A 69 -0.46 -1.62 -3.34
CA GLU A 69 -1.09 -0.63 -4.22
C GLU A 69 -0.30 0.68 -4.27
N VAL A 70 0.12 1.19 -3.12
CA VAL A 70 0.86 2.45 -3.04
C VAL A 70 2.26 2.29 -3.63
N THR A 71 2.94 1.16 -3.41
CA THR A 71 4.21 0.84 -4.09
C THR A 71 4.02 0.81 -5.61
N ALA A 72 2.94 0.21 -6.11
CA ALA A 72 2.68 0.19 -7.56
C ALA A 72 2.41 1.59 -8.15
N ILE A 73 1.90 2.53 -7.34
CA ILE A 73 1.57 3.90 -7.76
C ILE A 73 2.81 4.79 -7.76
N PHE A 74 3.55 4.84 -6.66
CA PHE A 74 4.74 5.70 -6.54
C PHE A 74 6.02 5.04 -7.06
N SER A 75 5.97 3.74 -7.30
CA SER A 75 7.07 3.00 -7.87
C SER A 75 6.60 2.05 -8.98
N PRO A 76 6.09 2.61 -10.09
CA PRO A 76 5.51 1.84 -11.19
C PRO A 76 6.50 0.91 -11.89
N ASN A 77 7.81 1.11 -11.68
CA ASN A 77 8.88 0.29 -12.25
C ASN A 77 9.48 -0.71 -11.24
N GLY A 78 8.84 -0.90 -10.08
CA GLY A 78 9.35 -1.80 -9.04
C GLY A 78 10.58 -1.28 -8.29
N ASN A 79 10.85 0.03 -8.36
CA ASN A 79 11.84 0.65 -7.49
C ASN A 79 11.39 0.52 -6.01
N PRO A 80 12.30 0.41 -5.05
CA PRO A 80 11.89 0.45 -3.65
C PRO A 80 11.29 1.82 -3.30
N LEU A 81 10.31 1.86 -2.39
CA LEU A 81 9.83 3.12 -1.78
C LEU A 81 10.93 3.79 -0.94
N GLY A 82 11.88 3.00 -0.41
CA GLY A 82 12.94 3.42 0.51
C GLY A 82 13.75 4.68 0.12
N PRO A 83 14.22 4.86 -1.13
CA PRO A 83 14.90 6.09 -1.55
C PRO A 83 14.03 7.35 -1.46
N MET A 84 12.73 7.24 -1.71
CA MET A 84 11.80 8.37 -1.58
C MET A 84 11.49 8.65 -0.11
N CYS A 85 11.18 7.61 0.67
CA CYS A 85 10.96 7.73 2.11
C CYS A 85 12.19 8.30 2.83
N SER A 86 13.40 7.90 2.40
CA SER A 86 14.65 8.45 2.92
C SER A 86 14.84 9.93 2.63
N ARG A 87 14.49 10.38 1.43
CA ARG A 87 14.57 11.81 1.09
C ARG A 87 13.58 12.61 1.92
N TRP A 88 12.35 12.12 2.03
CA TRP A 88 11.33 12.77 2.86
C TRP A 88 11.76 12.83 4.33
N TYR A 89 12.38 11.77 4.86
CA TYR A 89 12.96 11.78 6.20
C TYR A 89 14.05 12.86 6.36
N ASN A 90 14.93 13.02 5.38
CA ASN A 90 15.95 14.06 5.40
C ASN A 90 15.33 15.47 5.31
N ASP A 91 14.27 15.64 4.52
CA ASP A 91 13.50 16.89 4.44
C ASP A 91 12.77 17.22 5.76
N CYS A 92 12.59 16.23 6.64
CA CYS A 92 12.12 16.41 8.00
C CYS A 92 13.22 16.77 9.00
N GLY A 93 14.46 16.96 8.55
CA GLY A 93 15.61 17.27 9.39
C GLY A 93 16.35 16.03 9.92
N GLY A 94 16.00 14.83 9.44
CA GLY A 94 16.71 13.60 9.76
C GLY A 94 18.10 13.54 9.09
N THR A 95 19.09 12.96 9.78
CA THR A 95 20.47 12.84 9.27
C THR A 95 20.86 11.42 8.87
N SER A 96 20.20 10.41 9.43
CA SER A 96 20.47 8.99 9.17
C SER A 96 19.16 8.25 8.87
N SER A 97 18.80 8.17 7.59
CA SER A 97 17.55 7.54 7.19
C SER A 97 17.49 6.06 7.58
N PRO A 98 16.42 5.61 8.28
CA PRO A 98 16.25 4.21 8.63
C PRO A 98 15.95 3.31 7.42
N TRP A 99 15.60 3.87 6.26
CA TRP A 99 15.33 3.10 5.04
C TRP A 99 16.58 2.67 4.26
N ASN A 100 17.70 3.40 4.39
CA ASN A 100 18.89 3.21 3.53
C ASN A 100 20.22 3.10 4.28
N ASN A 101 20.32 3.59 5.52
CA ASN A 101 21.61 3.76 6.21
C ASN A 101 21.67 3.06 7.58
N LYS A 102 20.85 2.04 7.81
CA LYS A 102 20.83 1.30 9.08
C LYS A 102 21.65 0.01 8.97
N PRO A 103 22.74 -0.16 9.74
CA PRO A 103 23.64 -1.31 9.63
C PRO A 103 23.03 -2.62 10.15
N CYS A 104 22.19 -2.54 11.17
CA CYS A 104 21.39 -3.64 11.70
C CYS A 104 20.16 -3.07 12.44
N TYR A 105 19.13 -3.89 12.63
CA TYR A 105 17.91 -3.50 13.35
C TYR A 105 17.85 -4.11 14.76
N GLU A 106 17.21 -3.38 15.67
CA GLU A 106 16.97 -3.75 17.06
C GLU A 106 15.46 -3.85 17.34
N GLU A 107 15.06 -4.47 18.46
CA GLU A 107 13.63 -4.48 18.86
C GLU A 107 13.09 -3.07 19.15
N SER A 108 13.95 -2.17 19.62
CA SER A 108 13.66 -0.74 19.83
C SER A 108 13.21 -0.03 18.54
N ASP A 109 13.59 -0.54 17.36
CA ASP A 109 13.14 0.01 16.07
C ASP A 109 11.66 -0.22 15.77
N PHE A 110 11.01 -1.14 16.49
CA PHE A 110 9.56 -1.26 16.47
C PHE A 110 8.89 -0.39 17.55
N ASP A 111 9.57 -0.18 18.68
CA ASP A 111 9.04 0.56 19.83
C ASP A 111 9.04 2.08 19.62
N GLU A 112 10.01 2.63 18.89
CA GLU A 112 10.07 4.07 18.60
C GLU A 112 9.01 4.54 17.61
N GLY A 113 8.17 3.63 17.10
CA GLY A 113 7.06 3.96 16.22
C GLY A 113 7.58 4.43 14.87
N VAL A 114 7.39 3.60 13.85
CA VAL A 114 7.90 3.75 12.48
C VAL A 114 7.52 5.08 11.77
N SER A 115 6.87 6.02 12.46
CA SER A 115 6.53 7.36 12.00
C SER A 115 7.71 8.33 12.09
N TYR A 116 8.73 8.05 11.29
CA TYR A 116 9.90 8.92 11.12
C TYR A 116 9.60 10.15 10.23
N LEU A 117 8.46 10.16 9.56
CA LEU A 117 8.09 11.19 8.60
C LEU A 117 7.24 12.27 9.27
N CYS A 118 7.78 13.48 9.33
CA CYS A 118 7.08 14.64 9.85
C CYS A 118 5.90 15.03 8.93
N ARG A 119 4.77 15.35 9.56
CA ARG A 119 3.51 15.68 8.89
C ARG A 119 3.60 16.94 8.02
N ASP A 120 4.42 17.90 8.44
CA ASP A 120 4.44 19.25 7.87
C ASP A 120 5.51 19.44 6.78
N SER A 121 6.46 18.51 6.64
CA SER A 121 7.41 18.59 5.52
C SER A 121 6.74 18.06 4.26
N ARG A 122 6.37 18.99 3.39
CA ARG A 122 5.81 18.74 2.06
C ARG A 122 6.87 19.03 1.01
N SER A 123 7.93 18.21 0.97
CA SER A 123 9.01 18.49 0.03
C SER A 123 8.54 18.48 -1.42
N SER A 124 9.19 19.30 -2.26
CA SER A 124 8.80 19.48 -3.66
C SER A 124 8.77 18.17 -4.44
N ASP A 125 9.65 17.23 -4.07
CA ASP A 125 9.76 15.92 -4.72
C ASP A 125 8.60 15.01 -4.34
N VAL A 126 8.23 14.94 -3.05
CA VAL A 126 7.04 14.20 -2.60
C VAL A 126 5.79 14.78 -3.23
N ARG A 127 5.69 16.12 -3.26
CA ARG A 127 4.56 16.81 -3.89
C ARG A 127 4.46 16.52 -5.39
N SER A 128 5.58 16.55 -6.09
CA SER A 128 5.67 16.26 -7.52
C SER A 128 5.27 14.82 -7.83
N GLN A 129 5.73 13.86 -7.02
CA GLN A 129 5.35 12.46 -7.19
C GLN A 129 3.89 12.19 -6.83
N ILE A 130 3.36 12.82 -5.78
CA ILE A 130 1.92 12.79 -5.48
C ILE A 130 1.12 13.40 -6.65
N ALA A 131 1.58 14.51 -7.23
CA ALA A 131 0.92 15.09 -8.38
C ALA A 131 0.98 14.19 -9.63
N SER A 132 2.14 13.57 -9.90
CA SER A 132 2.37 12.79 -11.12
C SER A 132 1.72 11.41 -11.07
N ALA A 133 1.86 10.68 -9.96
CA ALA A 133 1.43 9.30 -9.85
C ALA A 133 -0.10 9.17 -9.82
N TRP A 134 -0.79 10.20 -9.34
CA TRP A 134 -2.18 10.05 -8.92
C TRP A 134 -3.23 10.75 -9.78
N SER A 135 -2.79 11.53 -10.77
CA SER A 135 -3.68 12.08 -11.81
C SER A 135 -4.46 10.97 -12.58
N SER A 136 -4.00 9.72 -12.48
CA SER A 136 -4.49 8.54 -13.20
C SER A 136 -5.56 7.69 -12.47
N LYS A 137 -5.83 7.91 -11.17
CA LYS A 137 -6.76 7.07 -10.36
C LYS A 137 -7.99 7.84 -9.90
N ALA A 138 -9.19 7.32 -10.16
CA ALA A 138 -10.46 8.00 -9.82
C ALA A 138 -10.65 8.16 -8.30
N ASP A 139 -10.47 7.08 -7.53
CA ASP A 139 -10.66 7.05 -6.07
C ASP A 139 -9.67 7.92 -5.29
N PHE A 140 -8.58 8.36 -5.92
CA PHE A 140 -7.65 9.29 -5.29
C PHE A 140 -8.00 10.75 -5.56
N LYS A 141 -8.69 11.05 -6.67
CA LYS A 141 -9.13 12.41 -7.00
C LYS A 141 -10.16 12.93 -5.99
N SER A 142 -10.86 12.05 -5.29
CA SER A 142 -11.77 12.39 -4.20
C SER A 142 -11.08 12.76 -2.90
N LEU A 143 -9.78 12.44 -2.75
CA LEU A 143 -9.04 12.74 -1.53
C LEU A 143 -8.44 14.15 -1.55
N ASN A 144 -8.50 14.81 -0.40
CA ASN A 144 -7.83 16.09 -0.20
C ASN A 144 -6.30 15.91 -0.02
N GLU A 145 -5.55 17.01 -0.14
CA GLU A 145 -4.08 16.95 -0.07
C GLU A 145 -3.55 16.25 1.19
N ASP A 146 -4.12 16.50 2.37
CA ASP A 146 -3.66 15.84 3.60
C ASP A 146 -3.88 14.32 3.57
N GLU A 147 -5.00 13.87 3.04
CA GLU A 147 -5.33 12.46 2.86
C GLU A 147 -4.35 11.76 1.91
N GLN A 148 -3.97 12.44 0.83
CA GLN A 148 -2.99 11.98 -0.13
C GLN A 148 -1.61 11.81 0.49
N TYR A 149 -1.17 12.78 1.30
CA TYR A 149 0.08 12.71 2.03
C TYR A 149 0.07 11.60 3.08
N ASN A 150 -1.04 11.40 3.80
CA ASN A 150 -1.18 10.33 4.78
C ASN A 150 -1.04 8.95 4.13
N LEU A 151 -1.61 8.73 2.94
CA LEU A 151 -1.47 7.47 2.21
C LEU A 151 -0.01 7.15 1.90
N MET A 152 0.72 8.14 1.38
CA MET A 152 2.13 8.00 1.05
C MET A 152 2.98 7.78 2.31
N ARG A 153 2.67 8.50 3.39
CA ARG A 153 3.33 8.34 4.69
C ARG A 153 3.13 6.92 5.24
N ASN A 154 1.88 6.48 5.28
CA ASN A 154 1.49 5.15 5.73
C ASN A 154 2.20 4.04 4.93
N ALA A 155 2.38 4.22 3.61
CA ALA A 155 3.12 3.27 2.80
C ALA A 155 4.62 3.25 3.09
N CYS A 156 5.24 4.41 3.34
CA CYS A 156 6.63 4.46 3.80
C CYS A 156 6.81 3.76 5.15
N GLU A 157 5.92 4.02 6.10
CA GLU A 157 5.93 3.41 7.43
C GLU A 157 5.79 1.87 7.31
N LEU A 158 4.89 1.39 6.45
CA LEU A 158 4.74 -0.05 6.19
C LEU A 158 5.95 -0.66 5.46
N ASP A 159 6.56 0.04 4.50
CA ASP A 159 7.79 -0.42 3.81
C ASP A 159 8.95 -0.57 4.81
N LEU A 160 9.11 0.38 5.74
CA LEU A 160 10.13 0.27 6.78
C LEU A 160 9.84 -0.88 7.73
N LEU A 161 8.60 -1.02 8.18
CA LEU A 161 8.19 -2.11 9.06
C LEU A 161 8.43 -3.48 8.40
N ASP A 162 8.14 -3.61 7.11
CA ASP A 162 8.38 -4.84 6.33
C ASP A 162 9.86 -5.16 6.22
N ARG A 163 10.71 -4.16 5.98
CA ARG A 163 12.18 -4.30 5.97
C ARG A 163 12.72 -4.75 7.31
N ILE A 164 12.33 -4.10 8.40
CA ILE A 164 12.80 -4.45 9.75
C ILE A 164 12.37 -5.89 10.08
N TYR A 165 11.10 -6.23 9.82
CA TYR A 165 10.56 -7.55 10.11
C TYR A 165 11.25 -8.67 9.29
N SER A 166 11.52 -8.40 8.01
CA SER A 166 12.09 -9.38 7.07
C SER A 166 13.62 -9.40 7.06
N SER A 167 14.29 -8.49 7.78
CA SER A 167 15.75 -8.39 7.80
C SER A 167 16.39 -9.60 8.48
N SER A 168 17.51 -10.06 7.91
CA SER A 168 18.46 -10.97 8.59
C SER A 168 19.44 -10.25 9.50
N ASP A 169 19.58 -8.93 9.34
CA ASP A 169 20.62 -8.11 9.95
C ASP A 169 20.12 -7.56 11.29
N TRP A 170 19.87 -8.46 12.25
CA TRP A 170 19.48 -8.08 13.61
C TRP A 170 20.73 -7.90 14.48
N CYS A 171 20.81 -6.79 15.22
CA CYS A 171 21.99 -6.50 16.05
C CYS A 171 22.18 -7.52 17.19
N SER A 172 21.14 -8.25 17.58
CA SER A 172 21.17 -9.31 18.60
C SER A 172 21.66 -10.67 18.09
N GLY A 173 22.11 -10.76 16.82
CA GLY A 173 22.57 -11.99 16.17
C GLY A 173 24.06 -12.04 15.83
N GLN A 174 24.85 -11.04 16.23
CA GLN A 174 26.32 -11.01 16.11
C GLN A 174 27.01 -11.31 17.44
#